data_AF-A0A1H9A596-F1
#
_entry.id   AF-A0A1H9A596-F1
#
_cell.length_a   1.000
_cell.length_b   1.000
_cell.length_c   1.000
_cell.angle_alpha   90.00
_cell.angle_beta   90.00
_cell.angle_gamma   90.00
#
_symmetry.space_group_name_H-M   'P 1'
#
loop_
_entity.id
_entity.type
_entity.pdbx_description
1 polymer ?
#
loop_
_entity_poly.entity_id
_entity_poly.type
_entity_poly.pdbx_seq_one_letter_code
_entity_poly.pdbx_strand_id
1 'polypeptide(L)'
;MTTTAEVVSQADEKIRRLESQLVREFGDVPPSLVHEWIERARARFGGARLQDYVPLFVAREVRASARAFPVEATAGTYLSTWARNTARRLLAAELPRRWAHTAGVARRAEHVARVLPEQERELLVAAAWVHDIGYAAEVHDTGLHSLDGARYLRRAGVPERICGLVAHHSGASAVAELVGLAGDLGEFPDHRGRLRDALWYCDMSTGPDGSPTTVQGRLAEIRQRRGPEDPVVRALAMNGDERLAAVRRTHRLLRRTA
;
A
#
# COMPACT_ATOMS: atom_id res chain seq x y z
N MET A 1 -19.60 1.50 40.17
CA MET A 1 -19.69 0.14 39.61
C MET A 1 -19.54 0.26 38.11
N THR A 2 -18.37 -0.09 37.59
CA THR A 2 -18.08 -0.03 36.14
C THR A 2 -18.92 -1.11 35.45
N THR A 3 -19.67 -0.74 34.44
CA THR A 3 -20.56 -1.67 33.72
C THR A 3 -19.76 -2.62 32.83
N THR A 4 -20.28 -3.83 32.57
CA THR A 4 -19.64 -4.83 31.70
C THR A 4 -19.28 -4.26 30.32
N ALA A 5 -20.09 -3.35 29.78
CA ALA A 5 -19.84 -2.66 28.52
C ALA A 5 -18.64 -1.69 28.57
N GLU A 6 -18.46 -0.97 29.68
CA GLU A 6 -17.31 -0.07 29.87
C GLU A 6 -15.99 -0.85 30.01
N VAL A 7 -16.03 -2.03 30.66
CA VAL A 7 -14.86 -2.90 30.82
C VAL A 7 -14.42 -3.52 29.48
N VAL A 8 -15.38 -3.97 28.65
CA VAL A 8 -15.10 -4.46 27.29
C VAL A 8 -14.52 -3.35 26.41
N SER A 9 -15.11 -2.15 26.47
CA SER A 9 -14.62 -0.97 25.73
C SER A 9 -13.19 -0.58 26.10
N GLN A 10 -12.83 -0.62 27.38
CA GLN A 10 -11.47 -0.34 27.85
C GLN A 10 -10.46 -1.42 27.43
N ALA A 11 -10.87 -2.69 27.44
CA ALA A 11 -10.03 -3.80 26.99
C ALA A 11 -9.76 -3.73 25.48
N ASP A 12 -10.76 -3.36 24.68
CA ASP A 12 -10.62 -3.13 23.25
C ASP A 12 -9.69 -1.96 22.94
N GLU A 13 -9.79 -0.87 23.69
CA GLU A 13 -8.89 0.27 23.54
C GLU A 13 -7.44 -0.08 23.90
N LYS A 14 -7.21 -0.84 24.98
CA LYS A 14 -5.88 -1.33 25.35
C LYS A 14 -5.28 -2.20 24.23
N ILE A 15 -6.09 -3.03 23.59
CA ILE A 15 -5.63 -3.90 22.50
C ILE A 15 -5.33 -3.11 21.23
N ARG A 16 -6.15 -2.14 20.84
CA ARG A 16 -5.85 -1.24 19.71
C ARG A 16 -4.52 -0.49 19.91
N ARG A 17 -4.27 -0.01 21.13
CA ARG A 17 -2.98 0.63 21.48
C ARG A 17 -1.82 -0.35 21.40
N LEU A 18 -2.01 -1.57 21.90
CA LEU A 18 -1.01 -2.64 21.84
C LEU A 18 -0.70 -3.01 20.39
N GLU A 19 -1.71 -3.16 19.53
CA GLU A 19 -1.55 -3.44 18.11
C GLU A 19 -0.70 -2.37 17.43
N SER A 20 -1.06 -1.10 17.64
CA SER A 20 -0.30 0.03 17.12
C SER A 20 1.16 0.02 17.59
N GLN A 21 1.41 -0.40 18.84
CA GLN A 21 2.76 -0.54 19.37
C GLN A 21 3.51 -1.70 18.72
N LEU A 22 2.88 -2.87 18.58
CA LEU A 22 3.52 -4.07 18.02
C LEU A 22 3.80 -3.93 16.52
N VAL A 23 2.93 -3.27 15.76
CA VAL A 23 3.18 -2.93 14.35
C VAL A 23 4.41 -2.03 14.22
N ARG A 24 4.62 -1.08 15.15
CA ARG A 24 5.83 -0.26 15.18
C ARG A 24 7.07 -1.04 15.64
N GLU A 25 6.92 -1.92 16.64
CA GLU A 25 8.00 -2.77 17.18
C GLU A 25 8.51 -3.77 16.13
N PHE A 26 7.62 -4.31 15.28
CA PHE A 26 7.90 -5.31 14.25
C PHE A 26 7.55 -4.81 12.85
N GLY A 27 7.98 -3.62 12.50
CA GLY A 27 7.58 -3.02 11.23
C GLY A 27 8.29 -3.56 10.00
N ASP A 28 8.98 -4.70 10.03
CA ASP A 28 9.25 -5.52 8.82
C ASP A 28 8.12 -6.55 8.56
N VAL A 29 7.25 -6.75 9.54
CA VAL A 29 6.10 -7.66 9.48
C VAL A 29 4.87 -6.91 8.94
N PRO A 30 4.09 -7.52 8.03
CA PRO A 30 2.84 -6.94 7.57
C PRO A 30 1.87 -6.64 8.75
N PRO A 31 1.27 -5.44 8.81
CA PRO A 31 0.41 -5.02 9.93
C PRO A 31 -0.80 -5.93 10.12
N SER A 32 -1.40 -6.37 9.02
CA SER A 32 -2.46 -7.38 8.99
C SER A 32 -2.07 -8.72 9.59
N LEU A 33 -0.79 -9.11 9.50
CA LEU A 33 -0.32 -10.35 10.10
C LEU A 33 -0.13 -10.18 11.61
N VAL A 34 0.33 -9.00 12.04
CA VAL A 34 0.30 -8.59 13.46
C VAL A 34 -1.13 -8.60 13.99
N HIS A 35 -2.08 -8.05 13.23
CA HIS A 35 -3.51 -8.09 13.54
C HIS A 35 -4.03 -9.53 13.67
N GLU A 36 -3.74 -10.40 12.71
CA GLU A 36 -4.13 -11.82 12.74
C GLU A 36 -3.58 -12.54 13.98
N TRP A 37 -2.32 -12.29 14.35
CA TRP A 37 -1.72 -12.84 15.56
C TRP A 37 -2.38 -12.31 16.83
N ILE A 38 -2.76 -11.02 16.85
CA ILE A 38 -3.48 -10.41 17.97
C ILE A 38 -4.85 -11.05 18.12
N GLU A 39 -5.63 -11.17 17.05
CA GLU A 39 -6.96 -11.78 17.09
C GLU A 39 -6.90 -13.26 17.49
N ARG A 40 -5.93 -14.00 16.94
CA ARG A 40 -5.69 -15.40 17.34
C ARG A 40 -5.32 -15.52 18.81
N ALA A 41 -4.45 -14.64 19.31
CA ALA A 41 -4.07 -14.61 20.72
C ALA A 41 -5.23 -14.16 21.62
N ARG A 42 -6.03 -13.17 21.21
CA ARG A 42 -7.24 -12.72 21.92
C ARG A 42 -8.25 -13.84 22.04
N ALA A 43 -8.54 -14.56 20.95
CA ALA A 43 -9.46 -15.69 20.97
C ALA A 43 -8.98 -16.78 21.95
N ARG A 44 -7.67 -17.04 22.00
CA ARG A 44 -7.06 -17.99 22.95
C ARG A 44 -7.20 -17.56 24.41
N PHE A 45 -7.12 -16.26 24.69
CA PHE A 45 -7.16 -15.72 26.06
C PHE A 45 -8.53 -15.13 26.48
N GLY A 46 -9.54 -15.13 25.60
CA GLY A 46 -10.84 -14.50 25.84
C GLY A 46 -11.59 -15.03 27.07
N GLY A 47 -11.36 -16.30 27.43
CA GLY A 47 -11.93 -16.94 28.62
C GLY A 47 -11.10 -16.77 29.91
N ALA A 48 -10.02 -15.97 29.91
CA ALA A 48 -9.15 -15.83 31.07
C ALA A 48 -9.88 -15.17 32.26
N ARG A 49 -9.66 -15.70 33.47
CA ARG A 49 -10.24 -15.13 34.72
C ARG A 49 -9.69 -13.74 35.04
N LEU A 50 -8.48 -13.41 34.59
CA LEU A 50 -7.79 -12.15 34.83
C LEU A 50 -7.71 -11.33 33.53
N GLN A 51 -8.81 -10.66 33.20
CA GLN A 51 -8.95 -9.88 31.96
C GLN A 51 -7.91 -8.76 31.83
N ASP A 52 -7.44 -8.19 32.95
CA ASP A 52 -6.41 -7.14 32.95
C ASP A 52 -5.05 -7.58 32.41
N TYR A 53 -4.75 -8.89 32.44
CA TYR A 53 -3.47 -9.44 31.96
C TYR A 53 -3.56 -9.95 30.51
N VAL A 54 -4.75 -10.02 29.92
CA VAL A 54 -4.95 -10.47 28.53
C VAL A 54 -4.05 -9.71 27.55
N PRO A 55 -3.92 -8.35 27.61
CA PRO A 55 -3.01 -7.64 26.73
C PRO A 55 -1.54 -8.08 26.85
N LEU A 56 -1.06 -8.44 28.05
CA LEU A 56 0.32 -8.90 28.25
C LEU A 56 0.55 -10.27 27.60
N PHE A 57 -0.41 -11.19 27.73
CA PHE A 57 -0.33 -12.50 27.09
C PHE A 57 -0.40 -12.41 25.57
N VAL A 58 -1.32 -11.58 25.05
CA VAL A 58 -1.42 -11.27 23.62
C VAL A 58 -0.09 -10.71 23.11
N ALA A 59 0.48 -9.72 23.80
CA ALA A 59 1.76 -9.13 23.40
C ALA A 59 2.89 -10.16 23.36
N ARG A 60 2.94 -11.09 24.31
CA ARG A 60 3.98 -12.12 24.38
C ARG A 60 3.90 -13.10 23.21
N GLU A 61 2.69 -13.59 22.90
CA GLU A 61 2.44 -14.48 21.75
C GLU A 61 2.82 -13.79 20.44
N VAL A 62 2.33 -12.57 20.21
CA VAL A 62 2.61 -11.81 18.98
C VAL A 62 4.10 -11.56 18.81
N ARG A 63 4.83 -11.21 19.87
CA ARG A 63 6.30 -11.08 19.83
C ARG A 63 7.00 -12.39 19.45
N ALA A 64 6.50 -13.53 19.93
CA ALA A 64 7.07 -14.83 19.58
C ALA A 64 6.83 -15.15 18.09
N SER A 65 5.61 -14.91 17.59
CA SER A 65 5.26 -15.09 16.17
C SER A 65 6.08 -14.17 15.27
N ALA A 66 6.24 -12.91 15.65
CA ALA A 66 7.03 -11.93 14.89
C ALA A 66 8.51 -12.30 14.80
N ARG A 67 9.11 -12.83 15.89
CA ARG A 67 10.50 -13.32 15.88
C ARG A 67 10.69 -14.56 15.01
N ALA A 68 9.64 -15.36 14.83
CA ALA A 68 9.66 -16.53 13.97
C ALA A 68 9.30 -16.21 12.50
N PHE A 69 8.88 -14.99 12.21
CA PHE A 69 8.50 -14.59 10.86
C PHE A 69 9.75 -14.45 9.97
N PRO A 70 9.84 -15.20 8.86
CA PRO A 70 10.98 -15.11 7.97
C PRO A 70 10.91 -13.78 7.20
N VAL A 71 11.78 -12.83 7.56
CA VAL A 71 12.01 -11.64 6.76
C VAL A 71 12.95 -12.02 5.60
N GLU A 72 12.46 -11.97 4.36
CA GLU A 72 13.37 -12.02 3.20
C GLU A 72 14.18 -10.72 3.16
N ALA A 73 15.39 -10.77 3.73
CA ALA A 73 16.33 -9.66 3.64
C ALA A 73 16.68 -9.42 2.16
N THR A 74 16.33 -8.26 1.65
CA THR A 74 16.76 -7.77 0.34
C THR A 74 17.63 -6.53 0.54
N ALA A 75 18.29 -6.02 -0.49
CA ALA A 75 19.13 -4.83 -0.41
C ALA A 75 18.38 -3.53 -0.03
N GLY A 76 17.08 -3.63 0.28
CA GLY A 76 16.23 -2.54 0.72
C GLY A 76 16.40 -2.20 2.20
N THR A 77 16.07 -0.97 2.52
CA THR A 77 15.86 -0.48 3.88
C THR A 77 14.55 -1.03 4.48
N TYR A 78 14.36 -0.84 5.79
CA TYR A 78 13.20 -1.32 6.56
C TYR A 78 11.84 -1.03 5.89
N LEU A 79 11.59 0.19 5.41
CA LEU A 79 10.29 0.56 4.85
C LEU A 79 10.00 -0.17 3.53
N SER A 80 11.03 -0.38 2.71
CA SER A 80 10.89 -1.08 1.43
C SER A 80 10.72 -2.60 1.61
N THR A 81 11.40 -3.19 2.60
CA THR A 81 11.25 -4.59 3.00
C THR A 81 9.84 -4.84 3.56
N TRP A 82 9.38 -3.99 4.46
CA TRP A 82 8.02 -3.99 4.97
C TRP A 82 6.96 -3.91 3.86
N ALA A 83 7.12 -2.96 2.94
CA ALA A 83 6.19 -2.73 1.85
C ALA A 83 6.09 -3.96 0.94
N ARG A 84 7.24 -4.56 0.60
CA ARG A 84 7.33 -5.81 -0.16
C ARG A 84 6.63 -6.96 0.54
N ASN A 85 6.90 -7.18 1.83
CA ASN A 85 6.29 -8.27 2.60
C ASN A 85 4.77 -8.10 2.68
N THR A 86 4.31 -6.87 2.89
CA THR A 86 2.89 -6.53 2.92
C THR A 86 2.22 -6.83 1.58
N ALA A 87 2.81 -6.35 0.48
CA ALA A 87 2.30 -6.60 -0.87
C ALA A 87 2.31 -8.09 -1.23
N ARG A 88 3.38 -8.83 -0.87
CA ARG A 88 3.47 -10.27 -1.12
C ARG A 88 2.36 -11.02 -0.41
N ARG A 89 2.14 -10.74 0.88
CA ARG A 89 1.07 -11.39 1.66
C ARG A 89 -0.31 -11.16 1.05
N LEU A 90 -0.57 -9.93 0.65
CA LEU A 90 -1.87 -9.50 0.12
C LEU A 90 -2.13 -9.97 -1.33
N LEU A 91 -1.09 -10.06 -2.15
CA LEU A 91 -1.27 -10.21 -3.60
C LEU A 91 -0.76 -11.54 -4.16
N ALA A 92 0.29 -12.15 -3.60
CA ALA A 92 1.01 -13.22 -4.28
C ALA A 92 0.20 -14.50 -4.49
N ALA A 93 -0.61 -14.87 -3.49
CA ALA A 93 -1.41 -16.10 -3.54
C ALA A 93 -2.69 -15.92 -4.39
N GLU A 94 -3.47 -14.86 -4.12
CA GLU A 94 -4.79 -14.67 -4.74
C GLU A 94 -4.74 -13.90 -6.07
N LEU A 95 -3.73 -13.04 -6.25
CA LEU A 95 -3.63 -12.12 -7.39
C LEU A 95 -2.23 -12.19 -8.03
N PRO A 96 -1.77 -13.36 -8.52
CA PRO A 96 -0.38 -13.57 -8.95
C PRO A 96 0.07 -12.64 -10.08
N ARG A 97 -0.82 -12.29 -11.02
CA ARG A 97 -0.52 -11.28 -12.06
C ARG A 97 -0.32 -9.89 -11.46
N ARG A 98 -1.15 -9.50 -10.48
CA ARG A 98 -1.03 -8.21 -9.78
C ARG A 98 0.25 -8.13 -8.98
N TRP A 99 0.62 -9.22 -8.31
CA TRP A 99 1.90 -9.36 -7.63
C TRP A 99 3.07 -9.20 -8.61
N ALA A 100 3.03 -9.87 -9.76
CA ALA A 100 4.08 -9.74 -10.79
C ALA A 100 4.21 -8.30 -11.30
N HIS A 101 3.09 -7.64 -11.60
CA HIS A 101 3.04 -6.22 -11.95
C HIS A 101 3.67 -5.35 -10.86
N THR A 102 3.20 -5.47 -9.61
CA THR A 102 3.68 -4.71 -8.44
C THR A 102 5.19 -4.87 -8.26
N ALA A 103 5.70 -6.10 -8.35
CA ALA A 103 7.13 -6.37 -8.27
C ALA A 103 7.92 -5.75 -9.43
N GLY A 104 7.34 -5.70 -10.64
CA GLY A 104 7.93 -4.97 -11.76
C GLY A 104 7.99 -3.46 -11.54
N VAL A 105 6.93 -2.86 -10.99
CA VAL A 105 6.87 -1.43 -10.66
C VAL A 105 7.92 -1.09 -9.61
N ALA A 106 8.09 -1.94 -8.59
CA ALA A 106 9.12 -1.77 -7.57
C ALA A 106 10.55 -1.88 -8.13
N ARG A 107 10.84 -2.87 -8.99
CA ARG A 107 12.14 -2.95 -9.68
C ARG A 107 12.42 -1.70 -10.53
N ARG A 108 11.39 -1.16 -11.20
CA ARG A 108 11.53 0.09 -11.94
C ARG A 108 11.80 1.26 -11.00
N ALA A 109 11.11 1.33 -9.87
CA ALA A 109 11.29 2.35 -8.85
C ALA A 109 12.72 2.36 -8.28
N GLU A 110 13.32 1.20 -8.03
CA GLU A 110 14.73 1.08 -7.60
C GLU A 110 15.68 1.76 -8.59
N HIS A 111 15.46 1.59 -9.90
CA HIS A 111 16.25 2.26 -10.92
C HIS A 111 15.98 3.77 -11.01
N VAL A 112 14.71 4.19 -10.90
CA VAL A 112 14.29 5.59 -11.03
C VAL A 112 14.67 6.42 -9.81
N ALA A 113 14.76 5.81 -8.63
CA ALA A 113 15.09 6.49 -7.39
C ALA A 113 16.38 7.33 -7.46
N ARG A 114 17.36 6.94 -8.28
CA ARG A 114 18.63 7.68 -8.43
C ARG A 114 18.49 9.14 -8.86
N VAL A 115 17.40 9.50 -9.54
CA VAL A 115 17.13 10.89 -9.97
C VAL A 115 16.31 11.71 -8.98
N LEU A 116 15.95 11.11 -7.85
CA LEU A 116 15.27 11.77 -6.73
C LEU A 116 16.27 12.16 -5.63
N PRO A 117 15.92 13.17 -4.81
CA PRO A 117 16.63 13.44 -3.56
C PRO A 117 16.74 12.16 -2.71
N GLU A 118 17.85 12.01 -2.00
CA GLU A 118 18.16 10.80 -1.22
C GLU A 118 17.03 10.39 -0.27
N GLN A 119 16.41 11.38 0.40
CA GLN A 119 15.33 11.15 1.37
C GLN A 119 14.01 10.67 0.73
N GLU A 120 13.88 10.76 -0.59
CA GLU A 120 12.67 10.34 -1.33
C GLU A 120 12.83 8.98 -2.02
N ARG A 121 14.07 8.46 -2.11
CA ARG A 121 14.38 7.23 -2.84
C ARG A 121 13.64 6.03 -2.28
N GLU A 122 13.72 5.86 -0.96
CA GLU A 122 13.05 4.78 -0.25
C GLU A 122 11.52 4.93 -0.31
N LEU A 123 10.99 6.15 -0.20
CA LEU A 123 9.56 6.42 -0.30
C LEU A 123 8.99 5.98 -1.66
N LEU A 124 9.74 6.20 -2.75
CA LEU A 124 9.34 5.76 -4.09
C LEU A 124 9.22 4.23 -4.15
N VAL A 125 10.26 3.50 -3.69
CA VAL A 125 10.30 2.03 -3.75
C VAL A 125 9.22 1.43 -2.86
N ALA A 126 9.05 1.95 -1.65
CA ALA A 126 8.00 1.51 -0.75
C ALA A 126 6.61 1.74 -1.35
N ALA A 127 6.31 2.96 -1.84
CA ALA A 127 5.04 3.26 -2.47
C ALA A 127 4.79 2.38 -3.72
N ALA A 128 5.82 2.08 -4.51
CA ALA A 128 5.73 1.19 -5.65
C ALA A 128 5.31 -0.24 -5.26
N TRP A 129 5.84 -0.78 -4.16
CA TRP A 129 5.43 -2.08 -3.63
C TRP A 129 3.97 -2.09 -3.17
N VAL A 130 3.46 -0.99 -2.59
CA VAL A 130 2.12 -0.99 -1.99
C VAL A 130 1.03 -0.30 -2.82
N HIS A 131 1.32 0.22 -4.01
CA HIS A 131 0.35 1.03 -4.76
C HIS A 131 -0.93 0.29 -5.15
N ASP A 132 -0.83 -1.01 -5.44
CA ASP A 132 -1.92 -1.84 -5.97
C ASP A 132 -2.51 -2.81 -4.93
N ILE A 133 -2.18 -2.65 -3.64
CA ILE A 133 -2.66 -3.58 -2.59
C ILE A 133 -4.16 -3.49 -2.35
N GLY A 134 -4.81 -2.39 -2.73
CA GLY A 134 -6.26 -2.24 -2.58
C GLY A 134 -7.09 -3.14 -3.50
N TYR A 135 -6.45 -3.89 -4.40
CA TYR A 135 -7.12 -4.98 -5.12
C TYR A 135 -7.32 -6.24 -4.28
N ALA A 136 -6.57 -6.42 -3.19
CA ALA A 136 -6.68 -7.61 -2.35
C ALA A 136 -8.03 -7.66 -1.64
N ALA A 137 -8.63 -8.85 -1.52
CA ALA A 137 -9.96 -9.02 -0.92
C ALA A 137 -10.04 -8.50 0.52
N GLU A 138 -8.95 -8.63 1.29
CA GLU A 138 -8.86 -8.10 2.67
C GLU A 138 -8.80 -6.56 2.74
N VAL A 139 -8.44 -5.89 1.64
CA VAL A 139 -8.25 -4.43 1.61
C VAL A 139 -9.40 -3.73 0.90
N HIS A 140 -9.99 -4.40 -0.10
CA HIS A 140 -11.09 -3.89 -0.90
C HIS A 140 -12.28 -3.46 -0.03
N ASP A 141 -12.75 -2.23 -0.22
CA ASP A 141 -13.85 -1.63 0.55
C ASP A 141 -14.78 -0.85 -0.38
N THR A 142 -14.28 0.23 -1.00
CA THR A 142 -15.08 1.13 -1.85
C THR A 142 -15.09 0.71 -3.32
N GLY A 143 -14.17 -0.17 -3.74
CA GLY A 143 -13.95 -0.55 -5.13
C GLY A 143 -12.99 0.37 -5.88
N LEU A 144 -12.57 1.50 -5.28
CA LEU A 144 -11.44 2.31 -5.76
C LEU A 144 -10.16 1.85 -5.07
N HIS A 145 -9.41 0.96 -5.75
CA HIS A 145 -8.26 0.28 -5.15
C HIS A 145 -7.18 1.23 -4.61
N SER A 146 -7.01 2.42 -5.20
CA SER A 146 -6.04 3.40 -4.72
C SER A 146 -6.44 4.00 -3.37
N LEU A 147 -7.72 4.30 -3.18
CA LEU A 147 -8.29 4.81 -1.93
C LEU A 147 -8.28 3.74 -0.85
N ASP A 148 -8.73 2.53 -1.18
CA ASP A 148 -8.80 1.40 -0.26
C ASP A 148 -7.39 1.04 0.27
N GLY A 149 -6.41 0.99 -0.63
CA GLY A 149 -5.00 0.80 -0.29
C GLY A 149 -4.48 1.91 0.63
N ALA A 150 -4.73 3.18 0.30
CA ALA A 150 -4.29 4.31 1.12
C ALA A 150 -4.89 4.29 2.54
N ARG A 151 -6.19 3.99 2.67
CA ARG A 151 -6.87 3.86 3.98
C ARG A 151 -6.29 2.71 4.79
N TYR A 152 -6.00 1.57 4.16
CA TYR A 152 -5.32 0.46 4.83
C TYR A 152 -3.93 0.85 5.34
N LEU A 153 -3.13 1.53 4.52
CA LEU A 153 -1.79 1.99 4.89
C LEU A 153 -1.82 2.99 6.07
N ARG A 154 -2.80 3.91 6.06
CA ARG A 154 -2.98 4.86 7.16
C ARG A 154 -3.33 4.15 8.47
N ARG A 155 -4.22 3.15 8.44
CA ARG A 155 -4.53 2.31 9.63
C ARG A 155 -3.30 1.53 10.13
N ALA A 156 -2.45 1.10 9.21
CA ALA A 156 -1.17 0.46 9.51
C ALA A 156 -0.08 1.40 10.06
N GLY A 157 -0.36 2.71 10.19
CA GLY A 157 0.60 3.68 10.72
C GLY A 157 1.71 4.06 9.74
N VAL A 158 1.51 3.80 8.45
CA VAL A 158 2.46 4.18 7.39
C VAL A 158 2.48 5.71 7.24
N PRO A 159 3.63 6.33 6.94
CA PRO A 159 3.71 7.77 6.76
C PRO A 159 2.67 8.29 5.75
N GLU A 160 1.99 9.38 6.11
CA GLU A 160 0.93 10.02 5.29
C GLU A 160 1.38 10.28 3.85
N ARG A 161 2.68 10.56 3.67
CA ARG A 161 3.28 10.76 2.36
C ARG A 161 3.15 9.56 1.42
N ILE A 162 3.31 8.34 1.93
CA ILE A 162 3.10 7.12 1.14
C ILE A 162 1.61 6.90 0.90
N CYS A 163 0.78 7.12 1.92
CA CYS A 163 -0.68 6.99 1.78
C CYS A 163 -1.21 7.90 0.66
N GLY A 164 -0.80 9.17 0.61
CA GLY A 164 -1.17 10.10 -0.46
C GLY A 164 -0.63 9.71 -1.84
N LEU A 165 0.61 9.21 -1.92
CA LEU A 165 1.16 8.68 -3.18
C LEU A 165 0.35 7.49 -3.70
N VAL A 166 -0.08 6.58 -2.81
CA VAL A 166 -0.92 5.43 -3.16
C VAL A 166 -2.33 5.88 -3.51
N ALA A 167 -2.94 6.80 -2.76
CA ALA A 167 -4.29 7.31 -3.04
C ALA A 167 -4.39 7.90 -4.45
N HIS A 168 -3.39 8.68 -4.85
CA HIS A 168 -3.38 9.43 -6.10
C HIS A 168 -2.54 8.80 -7.21
N HIS A 169 -2.12 7.53 -7.08
CA HIS A 169 -1.28 6.91 -8.11
C HIS A 169 -2.02 6.81 -9.45
N SER A 170 -1.25 6.94 -10.54
CA SER A 170 -1.68 6.78 -11.92
C SER A 170 -2.99 7.48 -12.27
N GLY A 171 -3.22 8.68 -11.73
CA GLY A 171 -4.38 9.50 -12.06
C GLY A 171 -5.69 9.00 -11.49
N ALA A 172 -5.66 8.36 -10.33
CA ALA A 172 -6.85 7.87 -9.62
C ALA A 172 -7.92 8.94 -9.38
N SER A 173 -7.56 10.22 -9.28
CA SER A 173 -8.52 11.33 -9.09
C SER A 173 -9.62 11.36 -10.16
N ALA A 174 -9.27 11.14 -11.43
CA ALA A 174 -10.27 11.11 -12.50
C ALA A 174 -11.19 9.88 -12.42
N VAL A 175 -10.68 8.75 -11.92
CA VAL A 175 -11.52 7.57 -11.66
C VAL A 175 -12.48 7.88 -10.51
N ALA A 176 -11.97 8.48 -9.43
CA ALA A 176 -12.75 8.86 -8.26
C ALA A 176 -13.88 9.83 -8.62
N GLU A 177 -13.63 10.82 -9.48
CA GLU A 177 -14.68 11.70 -10.02
C GLU A 177 -15.78 10.92 -10.75
N LEU A 178 -15.40 9.97 -11.62
CA LEU A 178 -16.36 9.17 -12.39
C LEU A 178 -17.21 8.23 -11.55
N VAL A 179 -16.69 7.76 -10.41
CA VAL A 179 -17.39 6.82 -9.51
C VAL A 179 -17.96 7.49 -8.25
N GLY A 180 -17.92 8.82 -8.17
CA GLY A 180 -18.51 9.58 -7.05
C GLY A 180 -17.70 9.57 -5.74
N LEU A 181 -16.42 9.19 -5.78
CA LEU A 181 -15.51 9.08 -4.62
C LEU A 181 -14.48 10.22 -4.54
N ALA A 182 -14.67 11.32 -5.29
CA ALA A 182 -13.74 12.45 -5.26
C ALA A 182 -13.61 13.10 -3.87
N GLY A 183 -14.72 13.16 -3.12
CA GLY A 183 -14.72 13.67 -1.74
C GLY A 183 -13.91 12.78 -0.79
N ASP A 184 -14.13 11.46 -0.85
CA ASP A 184 -13.37 10.47 -0.08
C ASP A 184 -11.88 10.48 -0.41
N LEU A 185 -11.53 10.60 -1.69
CA LEU A 185 -10.14 10.70 -2.11
C LEU A 185 -9.46 11.95 -1.55
N GLY A 186 -10.24 13.02 -1.29
CA GLY A 186 -9.80 14.26 -0.67
C GLY A 186 -9.27 14.11 0.76
N GLU A 187 -9.45 12.96 1.41
CA GLU A 187 -8.78 12.63 2.68
C GLU A 187 -7.25 12.64 2.58
N PHE A 188 -6.72 12.41 1.38
CA PHE A 188 -5.29 12.27 1.14
C PHE A 188 -4.77 13.38 0.20
N PRO A 189 -3.60 13.97 0.48
CA PRO A 189 -2.98 14.96 -0.41
C PRO A 189 -2.32 14.31 -1.65
N ASP A 190 -2.48 14.93 -2.83
CA ASP A 190 -1.94 14.47 -4.14
C ASP A 190 -0.41 14.63 -4.31
N HIS A 191 0.33 15.07 -3.27
CA HIS A 191 1.80 15.20 -3.23
C HIS A 191 2.49 15.53 -4.58
N ARG A 192 1.97 16.51 -5.32
CA ARG A 192 2.43 16.84 -6.68
C ARG A 192 3.92 17.15 -6.70
N GLY A 193 4.64 16.56 -7.64
CA GLY A 193 6.09 16.75 -7.78
C GLY A 193 6.80 15.52 -8.31
N ARG A 194 8.14 15.53 -8.22
CA ARG A 194 9.01 14.51 -8.84
C ARG A 194 8.75 13.11 -8.30
N LEU A 195 8.52 12.96 -7.00
CA LEU A 195 8.26 11.66 -6.37
C LEU A 195 6.97 11.01 -6.89
N ARG A 196 5.87 11.77 -6.96
CA ARG A 196 4.61 11.33 -7.55
C ARG A 196 4.77 10.96 -9.02
N ASP A 197 5.40 11.85 -9.80
CA ASP A 197 5.64 11.61 -11.23
C ASP A 197 6.51 10.36 -11.47
N ALA A 198 7.46 10.09 -10.57
CA ALA A 198 8.29 8.89 -10.61
C ALA A 198 7.45 7.64 -10.35
N LEU A 199 6.55 7.65 -9.36
CA LEU A 199 5.66 6.51 -9.11
C LEU A 199 4.75 6.24 -10.32
N TRP A 200 4.14 7.28 -10.88
CA TRP A 200 3.31 7.18 -12.08
C TRP A 200 4.11 6.66 -13.27
N TYR A 201 5.35 7.14 -13.45
CA TYR A 201 6.25 6.62 -14.47
C TYR A 201 6.53 5.13 -14.28
N CYS A 202 6.73 4.66 -13.05
CA CYS A 202 7.04 3.25 -12.77
C CYS A 202 5.85 2.33 -13.10
N ASP A 203 4.62 2.70 -12.73
CA ASP A 203 3.43 1.93 -13.11
C ASP A 203 3.17 2.00 -14.62
N MET A 204 3.19 3.20 -15.20
CA MET A 204 2.92 3.40 -16.62
C MET A 204 3.99 2.82 -17.57
N SER A 205 5.13 2.37 -17.06
CA SER A 205 6.21 1.72 -17.82
C SER A 205 6.42 0.24 -17.46
N THR A 206 5.42 -0.36 -16.80
CA THR A 206 5.40 -1.77 -16.38
C THR A 206 4.11 -2.45 -16.82
N GLY A 207 4.22 -3.59 -17.49
CA GLY A 207 3.10 -4.40 -17.94
C GLY A 207 2.42 -5.19 -16.81
N PRO A 208 1.27 -5.84 -17.08
CA PRO A 208 0.51 -6.61 -16.09
C PRO A 208 1.23 -7.89 -15.60
N ASP A 209 2.31 -8.30 -16.26
CA ASP A 209 3.19 -9.41 -15.88
C ASP A 209 4.49 -8.93 -15.19
N GLY A 210 4.64 -7.62 -14.98
CA GLY A 210 5.84 -7.03 -14.41
C GLY A 210 6.98 -6.79 -15.40
N SER A 211 6.77 -7.04 -16.70
CA SER A 211 7.73 -6.76 -17.75
C SER A 211 7.81 -5.25 -18.07
N PRO A 212 8.98 -4.72 -18.45
CA PRO A 212 9.08 -3.33 -18.92
C PRO A 212 8.24 -3.11 -20.19
N THR A 213 7.54 -1.97 -20.26
CA THR A 213 6.81 -1.54 -21.46
C THR A 213 6.94 -0.03 -21.69
N THR A 214 6.43 0.45 -22.83
CA THR A 214 6.30 1.88 -23.10
C THR A 214 4.99 2.40 -22.54
N VAL A 215 4.91 3.71 -22.24
CA VAL A 215 3.65 4.33 -21.81
C VAL A 215 2.53 4.15 -22.82
N GLN A 216 2.84 4.19 -24.12
CA GLN A 216 1.85 3.97 -25.18
C GLN A 216 1.38 2.51 -25.20
N GLY A 217 2.30 1.56 -25.05
CA GLY A 217 1.98 0.15 -24.92
C GLY A 217 1.10 -0.14 -23.71
N ARG A 218 1.41 0.47 -22.55
CA ARG A 218 0.61 0.34 -21.33
C ARG A 218 -0.80 0.92 -21.49
N LEU A 219 -0.93 2.10 -22.10
CA LEU A 219 -2.24 2.70 -22.37
C LEU A 219 -3.08 1.86 -23.33
N ALA A 220 -2.47 1.30 -24.38
CA ALA A 220 -3.14 0.41 -25.33
C ALA A 220 -3.61 -0.89 -24.64
N GLU A 221 -2.75 -1.50 -23.82
CA GLU A 221 -3.08 -2.70 -23.06
C GLU A 221 -4.26 -2.47 -22.09
N ILE A 222 -4.26 -1.35 -21.35
CA ILE A 222 -5.35 -1.02 -20.42
C ILE A 222 -6.68 -0.92 -21.17
N ARG A 223 -6.70 -0.21 -22.31
CA ARG A 223 -7.91 -0.06 -23.14
C ARG A 223 -8.41 -1.41 -23.67
N GLN A 224 -7.50 -2.25 -24.15
CA GLN A 224 -7.84 -3.58 -24.68
C GLN A 224 -8.41 -4.50 -23.60
N ARG A 225 -7.82 -4.49 -22.39
CA ARG A 225 -8.19 -5.43 -21.32
C ARG A 225 -9.49 -5.06 -20.60
N ARG A 226 -9.78 -3.77 -20.44
CA ARG A 226 -10.88 -3.28 -19.58
C ARG A 226 -12.16 -2.88 -20.33
N GLY A 227 -12.07 -2.68 -21.65
CA GLY A 227 -13.22 -2.23 -22.46
C GLY A 227 -13.54 -0.74 -22.27
N PRO A 228 -14.35 -0.15 -23.17
CA PRO A 228 -14.54 1.30 -23.24
C PRO A 228 -15.35 1.89 -22.08
N GLU A 229 -16.25 1.12 -21.47
CA GLU A 229 -17.13 1.58 -20.38
C GLU A 229 -16.47 1.52 -19.00
N ASP A 230 -15.33 0.84 -18.85
CA ASP A 230 -14.62 0.77 -17.56
C ASP A 230 -14.19 2.19 -17.13
N PRO A 231 -14.48 2.60 -15.88
CA PRO A 231 -14.12 3.92 -15.37
C PRO A 231 -12.64 4.27 -15.53
N VAL A 232 -11.73 3.29 -15.46
CA VAL A 232 -10.29 3.48 -15.71
C VAL A 232 -10.05 3.93 -17.15
N VAL A 233 -10.73 3.33 -18.12
CA VAL A 233 -10.59 3.67 -19.54
C VAL A 233 -11.20 5.04 -19.85
N ARG A 234 -12.35 5.35 -19.26
CA ARG A 234 -12.95 6.69 -19.36
C ARG A 234 -12.07 7.77 -18.71
N ALA A 235 -11.49 7.48 -17.55
CA ALA A 235 -10.56 8.38 -16.88
C ALA A 235 -9.29 8.66 -17.70
N LEU A 236 -8.81 7.68 -18.50
CA LEU A 236 -7.70 7.90 -19.43
C LEU A 236 -7.99 8.99 -20.46
N ALA A 237 -9.24 9.15 -20.89
CA ALA A 237 -9.63 10.25 -21.78
C ALA A 237 -9.62 11.60 -21.07
N MET A 238 -9.92 11.63 -19.76
CA MET A 238 -9.96 12.86 -18.96
C MET A 238 -8.57 13.33 -18.52
N ASN A 239 -7.68 12.42 -18.10
CA ASN A 239 -6.38 12.79 -17.52
C ASN A 239 -5.16 12.14 -18.20
N GLY A 240 -5.33 11.58 -19.40
CA GLY A 240 -4.25 10.98 -20.18
C GLY A 240 -3.07 11.94 -20.41
N ASP A 241 -3.36 13.21 -20.67
CA ASP A 241 -2.33 14.23 -20.92
C ASP A 241 -1.42 14.48 -19.71
N GLU A 242 -2.00 14.53 -18.51
CA GLU A 242 -1.23 14.71 -17.28
C GLU A 242 -0.44 13.44 -16.92
N ARG A 243 -1.00 12.24 -17.15
CA ARG A 243 -0.22 10.99 -17.01
C ARG A 243 1.00 10.99 -17.94
N LEU A 244 0.80 11.37 -19.20
CA LEU A 244 1.89 11.50 -20.17
C LEU A 244 2.87 12.60 -19.77
N ALA A 245 2.40 13.71 -19.22
CA ALA A 245 3.26 14.79 -18.75
C ALA A 245 4.15 14.36 -17.58
N ALA A 246 3.61 13.64 -16.59
CA ALA A 246 4.36 13.05 -15.49
C ALA A 246 5.44 12.09 -16.00
N VAL A 247 5.08 11.17 -16.91
CA VAL A 247 6.04 10.26 -17.55
C VAL A 247 7.16 11.02 -18.27
N ARG A 248 6.83 12.07 -19.03
CA ARG A 248 7.82 12.92 -19.71
C ARG A 248 8.74 13.66 -18.73
N ARG A 249 8.20 14.17 -17.61
CA ARG A 249 8.98 14.86 -16.57
C ARG A 249 10.03 13.92 -15.97
N THR A 250 9.63 12.71 -15.57
CA THR A 250 10.56 11.69 -15.03
C THR A 250 11.58 11.22 -16.07
N HIS A 251 11.15 10.95 -17.30
CA HIS A 251 12.06 10.54 -18.38
C HIS A 251 13.13 11.60 -18.70
N ARG A 252 12.77 12.90 -18.65
CA ARG A 252 13.76 13.99 -18.80
C ARG A 252 14.79 14.01 -17.68
N LEU A 253 14.40 13.70 -16.44
CA LEU A 253 15.35 13.62 -15.32
C LEU A 253 16.34 12.48 -15.56
N LEU A 254 15.86 11.29 -15.95
CA LEU A 254 16.70 10.13 -16.24
C LEU A 254 17.74 10.39 -17.33
N ARG A 255 17.38 11.14 -18.38
CA ARG A 255 18.31 11.49 -19.47
C ARG A 255 19.39 12.50 -19.07
N ARG A 256 19.16 13.32 -18.04
CA ARG A 256 20.14 14.33 -17.59
C ARG A 256 21.18 13.76 -16.62
N THR A 257 20.94 12.53 -16.14
CA THR A 257 21.78 11.83 -15.15
C THR A 257 22.45 10.59 -15.76
N ALA A 258 22.23 10.33 -17.05
CA ALA A 258 22.91 9.31 -17.84
C ALA A 258 24.11 9.93 -18.55
#